data_AF-A0A2M9QBM3-F1
#
_entry.id   AF-A0A2M9QBM3-F1
#
_cell.length_a   1.000
_cell.length_b   1.000
_cell.length_c   1.000
_cell.angle_alpha   90.00
_cell.angle_beta   90.00
_cell.angle_gamma   90.00
#
_symmetry.space_group_name_H-M   'P 1'
#
loop_
_entity.id
_entity.type
_entity.pdbx_description
1 polymer ?
#
loop_
_entity_poly.entity_id
_entity_poly.type
_entity_poly.pdbx_seq_one_letter_code
_entity_poly.pdbx_strand_id
1 'polypeptide(L)'
;APLGVEKPSDFTWNQLLGFDACVQCGKCEAMCPAFAAGQPLNPKKLIQDMVIGLAGGNDAKFAGSPYPGKPLGEHGGGPHQPIVALDGKALVDADTLWSCTTCRACVEECPMMIEHVDAIVDM
;
A
#
# COMPACT_ATOMS: atom_id res chain seq x y z
N ALA A 1 22.45 8.32 -6.52
CA ALA A 1 21.08 7.85 -6.77
C ALA A 1 20.30 8.02 -5.47
N PRO A 2 19.03 8.42 -5.49
CA PRO A 2 18.18 8.27 -4.32
C PRO A 2 18.16 6.79 -3.89
N LEU A 3 18.07 6.53 -2.59
CA LEU A 3 17.93 5.19 -2.03
C LEU A 3 16.43 4.95 -1.83
N GLY A 4 15.88 3.92 -2.49
CA GLY A 4 14.46 3.57 -2.36
C GLY A 4 13.49 4.56 -3.02
N VAL A 5 12.24 4.51 -2.56
CA VAL A 5 11.07 5.26 -3.04
C VAL A 5 10.55 6.14 -1.90
N GLU A 6 10.69 7.46 -2.05
CA GLU A 6 10.16 8.43 -1.07
C GLU A 6 8.74 8.88 -1.45
N LYS A 7 8.50 9.03 -2.77
CA LYS A 7 7.26 9.56 -3.35
C LYS A 7 6.66 8.56 -4.33
N PRO A 8 5.34 8.58 -4.57
CA PRO A 8 4.71 7.66 -5.53
C PRO A 8 5.33 7.73 -6.93
N SER A 9 5.78 8.91 -7.38
CA SER A 9 6.45 9.09 -8.68
C SER A 9 7.87 8.50 -8.77
N ASP A 10 8.45 8.04 -7.66
CA ASP A 10 9.77 7.38 -7.66
C ASP A 10 9.68 5.90 -8.05
N PHE A 11 8.48 5.29 -7.98
CA PHE A 11 8.26 3.92 -8.44
C PHE A 11 8.49 3.77 -9.95
N THR A 12 8.92 2.58 -10.36
CA THR A 12 9.05 2.24 -11.79
C THR A 12 7.69 2.16 -12.47
N TRP A 13 7.64 2.43 -13.77
CA TRP A 13 6.40 2.45 -14.55
C TRP A 13 5.61 1.13 -14.44
N ASN A 14 6.30 -0.01 -14.33
CA ASN A 14 5.69 -1.33 -14.20
C ASN A 14 5.11 -1.57 -12.81
N GLN A 15 5.73 -1.05 -11.74
CA GLN A 15 5.13 -1.08 -10.40
C GLN A 15 3.84 -0.24 -10.36
N LEU A 16 3.89 0.98 -10.92
CA LEU A 16 2.72 1.86 -11.01
C LEU A 16 1.56 1.22 -11.78
N LEU A 17 1.86 0.59 -12.92
CA LEU A 17 0.86 -0.18 -13.69
C LEU A 17 0.30 -1.35 -12.88
N GLY A 18 1.16 -2.05 -12.13
CA GLY A 18 0.74 -3.14 -11.24
C GLY A 18 -0.23 -2.66 -10.17
N PHE A 19 0.02 -1.49 -9.57
CA PHE A 19 -0.89 -0.93 -8.55
C PHE A 19 -2.28 -0.62 -9.12
N ASP A 20 -2.33 0.02 -10.30
CA ASP A 20 -3.58 0.36 -10.99
C ASP A 20 -4.37 -0.89 -11.43
N ALA A 21 -3.69 -2.02 -11.65
CA ALA A 21 -4.32 -3.29 -12.00
C ALA A 21 -5.09 -3.95 -10.82
N CYS A 22 -5.04 -3.39 -9.61
CA CYS A 22 -5.73 -3.94 -8.44
C CYS A 22 -7.26 -4.00 -8.62
N VAL A 23 -7.81 -5.21 -8.75
CA VAL A 23 -9.25 -5.46 -8.87
C VAL A 23 -9.99 -5.60 -7.52
N GLN A 24 -9.33 -5.25 -6.41
CA GLN A 24 -9.90 -5.25 -5.05
C GLN A 24 -10.43 -6.61 -4.55
N CYS A 25 -9.92 -7.74 -5.07
CA CYS A 25 -10.46 -9.07 -4.76
C CYS A 25 -10.23 -9.57 -3.32
N GLY A 26 -9.29 -8.99 -2.56
CA GLY A 26 -9.08 -9.35 -1.15
C GLY A 26 -8.20 -10.58 -0.88
N LYS A 27 -7.68 -11.28 -1.89
CA LYS A 27 -6.82 -12.46 -1.66
C LYS A 27 -5.54 -12.14 -0.88
N CYS A 28 -4.87 -11.05 -1.24
CA CYS A 28 -3.66 -10.61 -0.53
C CYS A 28 -3.94 -10.23 0.93
N GLU A 29 -5.10 -9.67 1.24
CA GLU A 29 -5.55 -9.40 2.60
C GLU A 29 -5.81 -10.71 3.38
N ALA A 30 -6.62 -11.61 2.80
CA ALA A 30 -7.03 -12.85 3.45
C ALA A 30 -5.85 -13.78 3.80
N MET A 31 -4.78 -13.74 3.00
CA MET A 31 -3.60 -14.60 3.16
C MET A 31 -2.45 -13.92 3.89
N CYS A 32 -2.62 -12.67 4.34
CA CYS A 32 -1.58 -11.94 5.07
C CYS A 32 -1.56 -12.33 6.55
N PRO A 33 -0.48 -12.93 7.07
CA PRO A 33 -0.40 -13.32 8.48
C PRO A 33 -0.37 -12.11 9.43
N ALA A 34 0.23 -10.99 9.02
CA ALA A 34 0.27 -9.77 9.83
C ALA A 34 -1.14 -9.17 9.99
N PHE A 35 -1.91 -9.10 8.91
CA PHE A 35 -3.31 -8.67 8.96
C PHE A 35 -4.16 -9.60 9.84
N ALA A 36 -4.00 -10.92 9.67
CA ALA A 36 -4.72 -11.91 10.49
C ALA A 36 -4.38 -11.81 11.98
N ALA A 37 -3.15 -11.39 12.31
CA ALA A 37 -2.70 -11.14 13.69
C ALA A 37 -3.14 -9.76 14.23
N GLY A 38 -3.88 -8.97 13.46
CA GLY A 38 -4.34 -7.63 13.86
C GLY A 38 -3.25 -6.56 13.85
N GLN A 39 -2.10 -6.81 13.23
CA GLN A 39 -1.07 -5.79 13.03
C GLN A 39 -1.60 -4.70 12.07
N PRO A 40 -1.10 -3.45 12.14
CA PRO A 40 -1.58 -2.32 11.33
C PRO A 40 -1.19 -2.42 9.83
N LEU A 41 -1.25 -3.60 9.22
CA LEU A 41 -1.00 -3.85 7.81
C LEU A 41 -2.19 -4.55 7.17
N ASN A 42 -2.67 -4.00 6.05
CA ASN A 42 -3.50 -4.68 5.08
C ASN A 42 -2.83 -4.50 3.71
N PRO A 43 -2.25 -5.56 3.11
CA PRO A 43 -1.49 -5.42 1.87
C PRO A 43 -2.37 -4.98 0.69
N LYS A 44 -3.66 -5.36 0.66
CA LYS A 44 -4.59 -4.87 -0.36
C LYS A 44 -4.72 -3.35 -0.25
N LYS A 45 -4.93 -2.85 0.96
CA LYS A 45 -5.12 -1.43 1.21
C LYS A 45 -3.86 -0.62 0.90
N LEU A 46 -2.67 -1.17 1.16
CA LEU A 46 -1.40 -0.55 0.77
C LEU A 46 -1.29 -0.31 -0.73
N ILE A 47 -1.65 -1.30 -1.55
CA ILE A 47 -1.67 -1.11 -3.00
C ILE A 47 -2.71 -0.09 -3.45
N GLN A 48 -3.91 -0.11 -2.84
CA GLN A 48 -4.95 0.89 -3.11
C GLN A 48 -4.46 2.30 -2.77
N ASP A 49 -3.68 2.46 -1.70
CA ASP A 49 -3.07 3.73 -1.35
C ASP A 49 -2.01 4.16 -2.36
N MET A 50 -1.22 3.25 -2.93
CA MET A 50 -0.28 3.62 -4.00
C MET A 50 -1.01 4.12 -5.25
N VAL A 51 -2.20 3.59 -5.56
CA VAL A 51 -3.06 4.12 -6.63
C VAL A 51 -3.46 5.57 -6.34
N ILE A 52 -3.90 5.88 -5.11
CA ILE A 52 -4.20 7.27 -4.70
C ILE A 52 -2.94 8.13 -4.69
N GLY A 53 -1.81 7.59 -4.25
CA GLY A 53 -0.53 8.27 -4.24
C GLY A 53 -0.17 8.79 -5.62
N LEU A 54 -0.33 7.97 -6.65
CA LEU A 54 -0.08 8.41 -8.03
C LEU A 54 -1.19 9.32 -8.58
N ALA A 55 -2.46 8.94 -8.41
CA ALA A 55 -3.60 9.65 -9.00
C ALA A 55 -3.90 11.01 -8.33
N GLY A 56 -3.53 11.14 -7.06
CA GLY A 56 -3.92 12.24 -6.19
C GLY A 56 -5.30 12.06 -5.57
N GLY A 57 -5.49 12.57 -4.35
CA GLY A 57 -6.77 12.58 -3.65
C GLY A 57 -6.72 11.82 -2.33
N ASN A 58 -7.79 11.08 -2.01
CA ASN A 58 -7.89 10.27 -0.80
C ASN A 58 -8.52 8.90 -1.07
N ASP A 59 -8.40 8.01 -0.09
CA ASP A 59 -8.87 6.64 -0.14
C ASP A 59 -10.37 6.45 0.14
N ALA A 60 -11.15 7.52 0.31
CA ALA A 60 -12.57 7.46 0.69
C ALA A 60 -13.45 6.72 -0.33
N LYS A 61 -12.98 6.57 -1.58
CA LYS A 61 -13.69 5.85 -2.65
C LYS A 61 -13.43 4.34 -2.65
N PHE A 62 -12.45 3.87 -1.90
CA PHE A 62 -12.24 2.43 -1.75
C PHE A 62 -13.27 1.84 -0.81
N ALA A 63 -13.54 0.55 -0.98
CA ALA A 63 -14.45 -0.22 -0.14
C ALA A 63 -13.76 -1.47 0.40
N GLY A 64 -14.38 -2.09 1.41
CA GLY A 64 -13.86 -3.27 2.10
C GLY A 64 -12.97 -2.90 3.28
N SER A 65 -12.18 -3.86 3.73
CA SER A 65 -11.35 -3.71 4.93
C SER A 65 -10.24 -2.67 4.74
N PRO A 66 -10.15 -1.65 5.61
CA PRO A 66 -9.01 -0.74 5.64
C PRO A 66 -7.85 -1.37 6.43
N TYR A 67 -6.86 -0.57 6.84
CA TYR A 67 -5.91 -1.01 7.86
C TYR A 67 -6.62 -1.20 9.21
N PRO A 68 -6.20 -2.19 10.02
CA PRO A 68 -6.73 -2.32 11.38
C PRO A 68 -6.58 -1.02 12.18
N GLY A 69 -7.69 -0.54 12.73
CA GLY A 69 -7.73 0.68 13.55
C GLY A 69 -7.73 2.01 12.78
N LYS A 70 -7.74 2.01 11.44
CA LYS A 70 -7.76 3.23 10.63
C LYS A 70 -8.94 3.28 9.66
N PRO A 71 -9.85 4.26 9.79
CA PRO A 71 -10.95 4.45 8.86
C PRO A 71 -10.50 4.86 7.45
N LEU A 72 -11.37 4.61 6.48
CA LEU A 72 -11.23 5.16 5.13
C LEU A 72 -11.49 6.68 5.13
N GLY A 73 -10.84 7.38 4.21
CA GLY A 73 -10.91 8.84 4.02
C GLY A 73 -9.85 9.60 4.80
N GLU A 74 -9.05 8.93 5.62
CA GLU A 74 -7.98 9.54 6.41
C GLU A 74 -6.64 9.57 5.67
N HIS A 75 -6.46 8.68 4.69
CA HIS A 75 -5.23 8.57 3.90
C HIS A 75 -5.40 9.32 2.58
N GLY A 76 -4.44 10.20 2.28
CA GLY A 76 -4.46 11.00 1.07
C GLY A 76 -3.07 11.44 0.68
N GLY A 77 -2.90 11.68 -0.62
CA GLY A 77 -1.59 11.97 -1.18
C GLY A 77 -1.66 12.49 -2.61
N GLY A 78 -0.48 12.54 -3.22
CA GLY A 78 -0.27 12.93 -4.60
C GLY A 78 1.14 12.55 -5.06
N PRO A 79 1.40 12.59 -6.38
CA PRO A 79 2.53 11.87 -6.98
C PRO A 79 3.90 12.35 -6.48
N HIS A 80 3.99 13.59 -6.01
CA HIS A 80 5.23 14.20 -5.53
C HIS A 80 5.23 14.47 -4.02
N GLN A 81 4.24 13.95 -3.30
CA GLN A 81 4.17 14.02 -1.84
C GLN A 81 4.84 12.78 -1.22
N PRO A 82 5.40 12.89 -0.01
CA PRO A 82 5.96 11.73 0.68
C PRO A 82 4.92 10.63 0.87
N ILE A 83 5.30 9.37 0.65
CA ILE A 83 4.43 8.22 0.93
C ILE A 83 4.23 8.09 2.45
N VAL A 84 5.33 8.12 3.19
CA VAL A 84 5.34 8.17 4.65
C VAL A 84 5.66 9.58 5.09
N ALA A 85 4.75 10.22 5.82
CA ALA A 85 5.01 11.54 6.39
C ALA A 85 5.54 11.42 7.81
N LEU A 86 6.59 12.17 8.13
CA LEU A 86 7.10 12.32 9.50
C LEU A 86 6.22 13.26 10.34
N ASP A 87 5.53 14.21 9.68
CA ASP A 87 4.60 15.17 10.30
C ASP A 87 3.36 15.35 9.41
N GLY A 88 2.15 15.25 9.98
CA GLY A 88 0.88 15.47 9.28
C GLY A 88 0.17 14.18 8.81
N LYS A 89 -0.72 14.30 7.81
CA LYS A 89 -1.44 13.16 7.22
C LYS A 89 -0.56 12.49 6.16
N ALA A 90 -0.25 11.21 6.34
CA ALA A 90 0.53 10.40 5.42
C ALA A 90 -0.37 9.63 4.43
N LEU A 91 0.21 9.18 3.32
CA LEU A 91 -0.43 8.19 2.46
C LEU A 91 -0.42 6.80 3.13
N VAL A 92 0.70 6.47 3.79
CA VAL A 92 0.90 5.25 4.57
C VAL A 92 1.70 5.60 5.83
N ASP A 93 1.31 5.07 6.99
CA ASP A 93 2.09 5.24 8.23
C ASP A 93 3.28 4.29 8.27
N ALA A 94 4.36 4.70 8.94
CA ALA A 94 5.56 3.90 9.09
C ALA A 94 5.27 2.50 9.69
N ASP A 95 4.43 2.41 10.72
CA ASP A 95 4.08 1.15 11.37
C ASP A 95 3.42 0.14 10.42
N THR A 96 2.72 0.61 9.38
CA THR A 96 2.15 -0.25 8.34
C THR A 96 3.27 -0.97 7.57
N LEU A 97 4.35 -0.27 7.21
CA LEU A 97 5.47 -0.86 6.48
C LEU A 97 6.23 -1.86 7.35
N TRP A 98 6.54 -1.49 8.59
CA TRP A 98 7.27 -2.33 9.56
C TRP A 98 6.49 -3.57 10.02
N SER A 99 5.17 -3.57 9.85
CA SER A 99 4.33 -4.75 10.12
C SER A 99 4.47 -5.86 9.07
N CYS A 100 5.08 -5.58 7.90
CA CYS A 100 5.33 -6.58 6.89
C CYS A 100 6.45 -7.52 7.30
N THR A 101 6.14 -8.80 7.46
CA THR A 101 7.14 -9.84 7.77
C THR A 101 7.83 -10.41 6.54
N THR A 102 7.60 -9.84 5.35
CA THR A 102 8.17 -10.27 4.06
C THR A 102 7.91 -11.74 3.69
N CYS A 103 6.83 -12.35 4.21
CA CYS A 103 6.48 -13.75 3.93
C CYS A 103 5.99 -14.03 2.50
N ARG A 104 5.70 -12.99 1.71
CA ARG A 104 5.24 -13.02 0.30
C ARG A 104 3.91 -13.72 0.01
N ALA A 105 3.15 -14.18 1.01
CA ALA A 105 1.83 -14.80 0.79
C ALA A 105 0.87 -13.92 -0.03
N CYS A 106 0.90 -12.60 0.17
CA CYS A 106 0.10 -11.65 -0.61
C CYS A 106 0.47 -11.58 -2.10
N VAL A 107 1.75 -11.81 -2.43
CA VAL A 107 2.27 -11.79 -3.80
C VAL A 107 1.84 -13.07 -4.52
N GLU A 108 2.05 -14.24 -3.89
CA GLU A 108 1.68 -15.54 -4.45
C GLU A 108 0.19 -15.67 -4.77
N GLU A 109 -0.65 -15.03 -3.95
CA GLU A 109 -2.10 -15.14 -4.03
C GLU A 109 -2.74 -14.04 -4.90
N CYS A 110 -1.94 -13.08 -5.39
CA CYS A 110 -2.46 -11.98 -6.20
C CYS A 110 -2.76 -12.45 -7.63
N PRO A 111 -4.04 -12.44 -8.07
CA PRO A 111 -4.39 -12.87 -9.44
C PRO A 111 -3.91 -11.88 -10.52
N MET A 112 -3.52 -10.67 -10.11
CA MET A 112 -3.00 -9.62 -10.98
C MET A 112 -1.46 -9.53 -10.95
N MET A 113 -0.80 -10.48 -10.27
CA MET A 113 0.67 -10.56 -10.17
C MET A 113 1.31 -9.28 -9.60
N ILE A 114 0.68 -8.67 -8.59
CA ILE A 114 1.19 -7.45 -7.95
C ILE A 114 2.25 -7.81 -6.90
N GLU A 115 3.42 -7.18 -7.02
CA GLU A 115 4.58 -7.37 -6.13
C GLU A 115 4.48 -6.49 -4.87
N HIS A 116 3.52 -6.83 -3.99
CA HIS A 116 3.23 -6.10 -2.76
C HIS A 116 4.44 -5.96 -1.82
N VAL A 117 5.22 -7.03 -1.67
CA VAL A 117 6.38 -7.04 -0.75
C VAL A 117 7.50 -6.17 -1.30
N ASP A 118 7.76 -6.23 -2.60
CA ASP A 118 8.85 -5.47 -3.20
C ASP A 118 8.55 -3.97 -3.15
N ALA A 119 7.30 -3.57 -3.38
CA ALA A 119 6.87 -2.19 -3.15
C ALA A 119 7.07 -1.71 -1.70
N ILE A 120 6.81 -2.57 -0.70
CA ILE A 120 7.05 -2.25 0.72
C ILE A 120 8.55 -2.13 1.03
N VAL A 121 9.39 -3.01 0.47
CA VAL A 121 10.84 -3.02 0.72
C VAL A 121 11.54 -1.84 0.05
N ASP A 122 11.00 -1.35 -1.07
CA ASP A 122 11.54 -0.18 -1.76
C ASP A 122 11.34 1.13 -0.98
N MET A 123 10.38 1.20 -0.06
CA MET A 123 10.05 2.37 0.77
C MET A 123 10.81 2.38 2.10
#